data_AF-A0A6J7EIA3-F1
#
_entry.id   AF-A0A6J7EIA3-F1
#
_cell.length_a   1.000
_cell.length_b   1.000
_cell.length_c   1.000
_cell.angle_alpha   90.00
_cell.angle_beta   90.00
_cell.angle_gamma   90.00
#
_symmetry.space_group_name_H-M   'P 1'
#
loop_
_entity.id
_entity.type
_entity.pdbx_description
1 polymer ?
#
loop_
_entity_poly.entity_id
_entity_poly.type
_entity_poly.pdbx_seq_one_letter_code
_entity_poly.pdbx_strand_id
1 'polypeptide(L)'
;MTVSATSPATTPAAKAPAAKAAAKPAAKAAPRRASAKNQGAALPEDHTPAQAIAHAIITLHLDLAPSVNRIMDAEIEEEARLVAITLFHNSLDVPGDPYRFPLAAIEAGRQMAPGSGTE
;
A
#
# COMPACT_ATOMS: atom_id res chain seq x y z
N MET A 1 -14.52 50.92 9.04
CA MET A 1 -15.71 50.61 8.23
C MET A 1 -15.44 51.01 6.79
N THR A 2 -15.03 50.07 5.95
CA THR A 2 -15.09 50.19 4.49
C THR A 2 -15.30 48.80 3.93
N VAL A 3 -16.47 48.60 3.32
CA VAL A 3 -16.87 47.41 2.59
C VAL A 3 -16.53 47.62 1.12
N SER A 4 -15.93 46.63 0.46
CA SER A 4 -15.93 46.53 -1.00
C SER A 4 -16.18 45.09 -1.39
N ALA A 5 -17.47 44.81 -1.61
CA ALA A 5 -17.91 43.70 -2.44
C ALA A 5 -17.73 44.10 -3.92
N THR A 6 -17.25 43.19 -4.75
CA THR A 6 -17.63 43.15 -6.15
C THR A 6 -17.84 41.71 -6.57
N SER A 7 -18.99 41.53 -7.20
CA SER A 7 -19.66 40.29 -7.58
C SER A 7 -19.30 39.89 -9.03
N PRO A 8 -19.78 38.73 -9.52
CA PRO A 8 -19.13 37.93 -10.55
C PRO A 8 -19.70 38.10 -11.98
N ALA A 9 -19.07 37.34 -12.90
CA ALA A 9 -19.58 36.79 -14.16
C ALA A 9 -19.54 37.65 -15.44
N THR A 10 -18.82 37.12 -16.44
CA THR A 10 -19.15 37.24 -17.87
C THR A 10 -18.80 35.88 -18.52
N THR A 11 -19.76 35.03 -18.91
CA THR A 11 -20.59 34.97 -20.13
C THR A 11 -20.06 33.87 -21.08
N PRO A 12 -20.95 33.05 -21.69
CA PRO A 12 -20.62 31.76 -22.31
C PRO A 12 -20.48 31.85 -23.84
N ALA A 13 -19.77 30.91 -24.46
CA ALA A 13 -19.94 30.61 -25.89
C ALA A 13 -19.49 29.19 -26.21
N ALA A 14 -20.46 28.36 -26.59
CA ALA A 14 -20.31 27.00 -27.05
C ALA A 14 -19.71 26.94 -28.46
N LYS A 15 -18.87 25.91 -28.71
CA LYS A 15 -18.75 25.27 -30.03
C LYS A 15 -18.18 23.85 -29.92
N ALA A 16 -19.07 22.87 -29.85
CA ALA A 16 -18.85 21.51 -30.37
C ALA A 16 -19.59 21.43 -31.72
N PRO A 17 -19.36 20.45 -32.63
CA PRO A 17 -18.67 19.16 -32.44
C PRO A 17 -17.69 18.78 -33.58
N ALA A 18 -16.79 17.83 -33.33
CA ALA A 18 -16.21 16.99 -34.38
C ALA A 18 -15.84 15.62 -33.82
N ALA A 19 -16.61 14.61 -34.22
CA ALA A 19 -16.36 13.21 -33.94
C ALA A 19 -15.14 12.71 -34.72
N LYS A 20 -14.24 11.99 -34.06
CA LYS A 20 -13.45 10.94 -34.71
C LYS A 20 -13.17 9.83 -33.70
N ALA A 21 -13.85 8.71 -33.93
CA ALA A 21 -13.58 7.45 -33.27
C ALA A 21 -12.14 7.00 -33.54
N ALA A 22 -11.42 6.63 -32.47
CA ALA A 22 -10.26 5.77 -32.55
C ALA A 22 -10.08 5.02 -31.23
N ALA A 23 -10.43 3.75 -31.32
CA ALA A 23 -10.15 2.61 -30.46
C ALA A 23 -9.06 2.78 -29.38
N LYS A 24 -9.40 2.29 -28.19
CA LYS A 24 -8.46 1.67 -27.23
C LYS A 24 -7.50 0.73 -27.96
N PRO A 25 -6.22 0.73 -27.60
CA PRO A 25 -5.53 -0.53 -27.44
C PRO A 25 -4.96 -0.65 -26.02
N ALA A 26 -5.36 -1.76 -25.41
CA ALA A 26 -4.54 -2.63 -24.60
C ALA A 26 -3.66 -1.96 -23.53
N ALA A 27 -4.16 -2.11 -22.30
CA ALA A 27 -3.37 -2.29 -21.10
C ALA A 27 -1.97 -2.87 -21.40
N LYS A 28 -0.93 -2.09 -21.11
CA LYS A 28 0.39 -2.67 -20.85
C LYS A 28 0.23 -3.56 -19.63
N ALA A 29 0.20 -4.86 -19.89
CA ALA A 29 0.17 -5.91 -18.91
C ALA A 29 1.33 -5.70 -17.93
N ALA A 30 1.04 -5.15 -16.76
CA ALA A 30 1.86 -5.40 -15.60
C ALA A 30 1.87 -6.92 -15.40
N PRO A 31 3.03 -7.58 -15.24
CA PRO A 31 3.04 -8.99 -14.91
C PRO A 31 2.29 -9.12 -13.58
N ARG A 32 1.08 -9.68 -13.64
CA ARG A 32 0.37 -10.19 -12.46
C ARG A 32 1.23 -11.35 -11.98
N ARG A 33 2.25 -11.04 -11.17
CA ARG A 33 3.02 -12.04 -10.44
C ARG A 33 1.99 -12.74 -9.55
N ALA A 34 1.61 -13.93 -10.00
CA ALA A 34 0.75 -14.82 -9.29
C ALA A 34 1.49 -15.24 -8.01
N SER A 35 1.05 -14.73 -6.87
CA SER A 35 1.34 -15.34 -5.58
C SER A 35 0.02 -15.63 -4.88
N ALA A 36 -0.77 -16.50 -5.51
CA ALA A 36 -1.80 -17.26 -4.82
C ALA A 36 -1.10 -18.29 -3.94
N LYS A 37 -0.60 -17.85 -2.78
CA LYS A 37 -0.24 -18.75 -1.70
C LYS A 37 -1.13 -18.39 -0.52
N ASN A 38 -2.34 -18.95 -0.57
CA ASN A 38 -3.18 -19.13 0.60
C ASN A 38 -2.38 -20.00 1.59
N GLN A 39 -1.59 -19.39 2.47
CA GLN A 39 -0.92 -20.09 3.56
C GLN A 39 -1.80 -20.03 4.81
N GLY A 40 -3.00 -20.59 4.69
CA GLY A 40 -3.73 -21.18 5.81
C GLY A 40 -3.30 -22.64 6.00
N ALA A 41 -1.99 -22.91 6.00
CA ALA A 41 -1.43 -24.24 6.23
C ALA A 41 -0.84 -24.28 7.65
N ALA A 42 -1.24 -25.31 8.40
CA ALA A 42 -0.95 -25.58 9.80
C ALA A 42 0.43 -25.07 10.30
N LEU A 43 0.40 -24.40 11.46
CA LEU A 43 1.55 -23.77 12.12
C LEU A 43 2.68 -24.79 12.39
N PRO A 44 3.87 -24.65 11.77
CA PRO A 44 5.10 -25.24 12.26
C PRO A 44 5.53 -24.50 13.53
N GLU A 45 6.20 -25.16 14.47
CA GLU A 45 6.63 -24.62 15.77
C GLU A 45 7.74 -23.54 15.66
N ASP A 46 8.04 -23.10 14.43
CA ASP A 46 9.19 -22.28 14.02
C ASP A 46 8.70 -20.97 13.33
N HIS A 47 7.65 -20.36 13.86
CA HIS A 47 7.15 -19.10 13.31
C HIS A 47 8.17 -17.98 13.54
N THR A 48 8.57 -17.30 12.45
CA THR A 48 9.33 -16.06 12.60
C THR A 48 8.46 -15.01 13.32
N PRO A 49 9.05 -14.10 14.11
CA PRO A 49 8.29 -13.08 14.83
C PRO A 49 7.44 -12.22 13.89
N ALA A 50 7.88 -12.00 12.65
CA ALA A 50 7.09 -11.26 11.66
C ALA A 50 5.82 -12.03 11.26
N GLN A 51 5.91 -13.36 11.12
CA GLN A 51 4.78 -14.20 10.77
C GLN A 51 3.71 -14.24 11.86
N ALA A 52 4.11 -14.23 13.14
CA ALA A 52 3.19 -14.15 14.27
C ALA A 52 2.35 -12.86 14.22
N ILE A 53 2.99 -11.72 13.92
CA ILE A 53 2.30 -10.43 13.77
C ILE A 53 1.39 -10.45 12.56
N ALA A 54 1.85 -10.95 11.41
CA ALA A 54 1.00 -11.09 10.22
C ALA A 54 -0.27 -11.91 10.49
N HIS A 55 -0.14 -13.03 11.20
CA HIS A 55 -1.28 -13.86 11.55
C HIS A 55 -2.27 -13.12 12.46
N ALA A 56 -1.77 -12.39 13.46
CA ALA A 56 -2.61 -11.55 14.33
C ALA A 56 -3.39 -10.49 13.53
N ILE A 57 -2.71 -9.80 12.61
CA ILE A 57 -3.36 -8.78 11.77
C ILE A 57 -4.42 -9.41 10.87
N ILE A 58 -4.13 -10.54 10.20
CA ILE A 58 -5.10 -11.20 9.33
C ILE A 58 -6.32 -11.70 10.12
N THR A 59 -6.11 -12.20 11.33
CA THR A 59 -7.19 -12.69 12.20
C THR A 59 -8.14 -11.55 12.60
N LEU A 60 -7.61 -10.35 12.88
CA LEU A 60 -8.38 -9.17 13.28
C LEU A 60 -8.92 -8.37 12.09
N HIS A 61 -8.19 -8.35 10.99
CA HIS A 61 -8.42 -7.53 9.81
C HIS A 61 -8.26 -8.36 8.53
N LEU A 62 -9.23 -9.25 8.28
CA LEU A 62 -9.23 -10.14 7.11
C LEU A 62 -9.09 -9.39 5.78
N ASP A 63 -9.62 -8.17 5.68
CA ASP A 63 -9.50 -7.31 4.49
C ASP A 63 -8.05 -6.87 4.21
N LEU A 64 -7.19 -6.84 5.23
CA LEU A 64 -5.78 -6.46 5.09
C LEU A 64 -4.88 -7.63 4.72
N ALA A 65 -5.40 -8.86 4.62
CA ALA A 65 -4.67 -10.03 4.16
C ALA A 65 -3.83 -9.81 2.87
N PRO A 66 -4.34 -9.20 1.78
CA PRO A 66 -3.54 -8.90 0.61
C PRO A 66 -2.38 -7.92 0.89
N SER A 67 -2.55 -6.97 1.81
CA SER A 67 -1.50 -6.02 2.19
C SER A 67 -0.43 -6.68 3.05
N VAL A 68 -0.84 -7.47 4.04
CA VAL A 68 0.07 -8.27 4.88
C VAL A 68 0.88 -9.25 4.02
N ASN A 69 0.23 -9.94 3.08
CA ASN A 69 0.90 -10.87 2.18
C ASN A 69 1.95 -10.17 1.31
N ARG A 70 1.75 -8.90 0.90
CA ARG A 70 2.77 -8.13 0.19
C ARG A 70 4.01 -7.83 1.03
N ILE A 71 3.84 -7.58 2.33
CA ILE A 71 4.96 -7.35 3.26
C ILE A 71 5.72 -8.67 3.48
N MET A 72 4.99 -9.78 3.65
CA MET A 72 5.57 -11.11 3.85
C MET A 72 6.29 -11.64 2.60
N ASP A 73 5.74 -11.42 1.40
CA ASP A 73 6.33 -11.81 0.10
C ASP A 73 7.44 -10.85 -0.38
N ALA A 74 7.71 -9.76 0.37
CA ALA A 74 8.75 -8.82 0.01
C ALA A 74 10.14 -9.49 0.11
N GLU A 75 10.96 -9.26 -0.92
CA GLU A 75 12.39 -9.61 -0.93
C GLU A 75 13.14 -8.62 -0.03
N ILE A 76 13.02 -8.85 1.28
CA ILE A 76 13.69 -8.14 2.37
C ILE A 76 14.13 -9.14 3.44
N GLU A 77 15.11 -8.73 4.23
CA GLU A 77 15.59 -9.51 5.36
C GLU A 77 14.49 -9.68 6.43
N GLU A 78 14.59 -10.73 7.24
CA GLU A 78 13.61 -11.02 8.28
C GLU A 78 13.49 -9.88 9.31
N GLU A 79 14.60 -9.24 9.69
CA GLU A 79 14.57 -8.08 10.59
C GLU A 79 13.83 -6.89 9.96
N ALA A 80 14.11 -6.60 8.68
CA ALA A 80 13.39 -5.57 7.92
C ALA A 80 11.91 -5.91 7.76
N ARG A 81 11.57 -7.19 7.57
CA ARG A 81 10.19 -7.68 7.48
C ARG A 81 9.47 -7.53 8.81
N LEU A 82 10.11 -7.87 9.92
CA LEU A 82 9.59 -7.68 11.27
C LEU A 82 9.28 -6.20 11.53
N VAL A 83 10.21 -5.30 11.19
CA VAL A 83 9.98 -3.86 11.33
C VAL A 83 8.83 -3.41 10.43
N ALA A 84 8.80 -3.81 9.17
CA ALA A 84 7.75 -3.44 8.22
C ALA A 84 6.36 -3.89 8.70
N ILE A 85 6.21 -5.15 9.13
CA ILE A 85 4.91 -5.65 9.60
C ILE A 85 4.49 -5.02 10.93
N THR A 86 5.45 -4.68 11.80
CA THR A 86 5.18 -3.98 13.06
C THR A 86 4.75 -2.54 12.82
N LEU A 87 5.40 -1.83 11.89
CA LEU A 87 4.98 -0.48 11.46
C LEU A 87 3.58 -0.51 10.86
N PHE A 88 3.33 -1.48 9.97
CA PHE A 88 2.01 -1.68 9.39
C PHE A 88 0.97 -1.95 10.48
N HIS A 89 1.26 -2.79 11.47
CA HIS A 89 0.35 -3.06 12.59
C HIS A 89 0.03 -1.78 13.39
N ASN A 90 1.05 -1.01 13.80
CA ASN A 90 0.88 0.21 14.58
C ASN A 90 0.11 1.29 13.80
N SER A 91 0.33 1.38 12.48
CA SER A 91 -0.37 2.32 11.61
C SER A 91 -1.89 2.08 11.53
N LEU A 92 -2.36 0.88 11.89
CA LEU A 92 -3.79 0.60 11.89
C LEU A 92 -4.54 1.40 12.96
N ASP A 93 -3.89 1.72 14.07
CA ASP A 93 -4.48 2.53 15.14
C ASP A 93 -4.41 4.03 14.84
N VAL A 94 -3.51 4.44 13.93
CA VAL A 94 -3.27 5.86 13.60
C VAL A 94 -3.95 6.25 12.29
N PRO A 95 -5.00 7.11 12.32
CA PRO A 95 -5.65 7.55 11.10
C PRO A 95 -4.73 8.46 10.28
N GLY A 96 -4.59 8.15 8.99
CA GLY A 96 -3.76 8.92 8.05
C GLY A 96 -2.28 8.54 8.04
N ASP A 97 -1.87 7.52 8.79
CA ASP A 97 -0.48 7.09 8.82
C ASP A 97 -0.02 6.51 7.47
N PRO A 98 1.15 6.92 6.94
CA PRO A 98 1.66 6.46 5.66
C PRO A 98 2.01 4.97 5.64
N TYR A 99 2.30 4.37 6.80
CA TYR A 99 2.65 2.95 6.90
C TYR A 99 1.42 2.02 6.86
N ARG A 100 0.20 2.57 6.75
CA ARG A 100 -0.98 1.79 6.35
C ARG A 100 -0.87 1.24 4.93
N PHE A 101 0.04 1.76 4.13
CA PHE A 101 0.34 1.23 2.80
C PHE A 101 1.50 0.23 2.90
N PRO A 102 1.33 -1.01 2.43
CA PRO A 102 2.35 -2.05 2.59
C PRO A 102 3.69 -1.67 1.94
N LEU A 103 3.67 -0.90 0.85
CA LEU A 103 4.90 -0.45 0.18
C LEU A 103 5.71 0.53 1.04
N ALA A 104 5.04 1.48 1.69
CA ALA A 104 5.70 2.45 2.57
C ALA A 104 6.26 1.75 3.82
N ALA A 105 5.54 0.77 4.36
CA ALA A 105 6.01 -0.04 5.48
C ALA A 105 7.26 -0.87 5.10
N ILE A 106 7.29 -1.48 3.91
CA ILE A 106 8.45 -2.23 3.40
C ILE A 106 9.67 -1.31 3.24
N GLU A 107 9.49 -0.12 2.67
CA GLU A 107 10.57 0.85 2.49
C GLU A 107 11.13 1.32 3.84
N ALA A 108 10.26 1.65 4.80
CA ALA A 108 10.67 2.01 6.15
C ALA A 108 11.39 0.85 6.86
N GLY A 109 10.90 -0.39 6.71
CA GLY A 109 11.55 -1.58 7.26
C GLY A 109 12.96 -1.79 6.72
N ARG A 110 13.18 -1.56 5.42
CA ARG A 110 14.53 -1.58 4.81
C ARG A 110 15.44 -0.50 5.37
N GLN A 111 14.90 0.69 5.63
CA GLN A 111 15.67 1.83 6.09
C GLN A 111 16.04 1.74 7.59
N MET A 112 15.17 1.13 8.39
CA MET A 112 15.31 1.04 9.85
C MET A 112 15.94 -0.27 10.34
N ALA A 113 15.98 -1.31 9.50
CA ALA A 113 16.68 -2.54 9.85
C ALA A 113 18.18 -2.27 9.97
N PRO A 114 18.79 -2.54 11.14
CA PRO A 114 20.21 -2.33 11.36
C PRO A 114 21.03 -3.46 10.70
N GLY A 115 21.07 -3.51 9.36
CA GLY A 115 21.72 -4.63 8.65
C GLY A 115 22.33 -4.30 7.28
N SER A 116 21.95 -3.22 6.60
CA SER A 116 22.48 -2.88 5.27
C SER A 116 23.44 -1.69 5.32
N GLY A 117 24.62 -1.91 5.90
CA GLY A 117 25.67 -0.91 6.05
C GLY A 117 27.04 -1.51 6.37
N THR A 118 27.44 -2.56 5.66
CA THR A 118 28.83 -3.01 5.57
C THR A 118 29.12 -3.43 4.13
N GLU A 119 29.61 -2.48 3.32
CA GLU A 119 30.98 -2.47 2.76
C GLU A 119 31.19 -1.24 1.87
#